data_AF-A0AAE4JKM4-F1
#
_entry.id   AF-A0AAE4JKM4-F1
#
_cell.length_a   1.000
_cell.length_b   1.000
_cell.length_c   1.000
_cell.angle_alpha   90.00
_cell.angle_beta   90.00
_cell.angle_gamma   90.00
#
_symmetry.space_group_name_H-M   'P 1'
#
loop_
_entity.id
_entity.type
_entity.pdbx_description
1 polymer ?
#
loop_
_entity_poly.entity_id
_entity_poly.type
_entity_poly.pdbx_seq_one_letter_code
_entity_poly.pdbx_strand_id
1 'polypeptide(L)' 'MKRKRRQYVFLGLAAVLIVVGTLATGFLPSTPFYQVLSGGIIVAGFAVGYAGLSAFELLD' A
#
# COMPACT_ATOMS: atom_id res chain seq x y z
N MET A 1 -1.85 16.53 -17.30
CA MET A 1 -2.87 15.50 -16.92
C MET A 1 -2.29 14.11 -16.64
N LYS A 2 -1.33 13.57 -17.42
CA LYS A 2 -0.79 12.21 -17.21
C LYS A 2 -0.07 11.98 -15.86
N ARG A 3 0.64 12.99 -15.32
CA ARG A 3 1.39 12.91 -14.05
C ARG A 3 0.50 12.78 -12.82
N LYS A 4 -0.48 13.68 -12.66
CA LYS A 4 -1.50 13.62 -11.59
C LYS A 4 -2.23 12.27 -11.59
N ARG A 5 -2.61 11.77 -12.78
CA ARG A 5 -3.24 10.45 -12.92
C ARG A 5 -2.36 9.31 -12.39
N ARG A 6 -1.05 9.36 -12.65
CA ARG A 6 -0.10 8.33 -12.18
C ARG A 6 0.04 8.37 -10.66
N GLN A 7 0.10 9.55 -10.07
CA GLN A 7 0.14 9.75 -8.61
C GLN A 7 -1.14 9.23 -7.93
N TYR A 8 -2.32 9.56 -8.46
CA TYR A 8 -3.58 9.01 -7.94
C TYR A 8 -3.65 7.49 -8.04
N VAL A 9 -3.07 6.89 -9.09
CA VAL A 9 -2.97 5.44 -9.22
C VAL A 9 -2.06 4.84 -8.15
N PHE A 10 -0.89 5.44 -7.87
CA PHE A 10 0.00 4.95 -6.81
C PHE A 10 -0.62 5.11 -5.41
N LEU A 11 -1.23 6.25 -5.12
CA LEU A 11 -1.92 6.48 -3.85
C LEU A 11 -3.14 5.58 -3.68
N GLY A 12 -3.91 5.38 -4.76
CA GLY A 12 -5.04 4.44 -4.77
C GLY A 12 -4.59 3.00 -4.53
N LEU A 13 -3.51 2.57 -5.19
CA LEU A 13 -2.93 1.25 -4.99
C LEU A 13 -2.42 1.08 -3.55
N ALA A 14 -1.71 2.07 -3.02
CA ALA A 14 -1.24 2.08 -1.63
C ALA A 14 -2.40 1.93 -0.63
N ALA A 15 -3.47 2.70 -0.82
CA ALA A 15 -4.66 2.63 0.02
C ALA A 15 -5.31 1.23 -0.04
N VAL A 16 -5.43 0.65 -1.23
CA VAL A 16 -5.98 -0.70 -1.40
C VAL A 16 -5.13 -1.74 -0.66
N LEU A 17 -3.80 -1.71 -0.79
CA LEU A 17 -2.93 -2.65 -0.09
C LEU A 17 -3.07 -2.51 1.43
N ILE A 18 -3.07 -1.28 1.96
CA ILE A 18 -3.20 -1.05 3.41
C ILE A 18 -4.54 -1.58 3.92
N VAL A 19 -5.65 -1.30 3.22
CA VAL A 19 -6.99 -1.76 3.61
C VAL A 19 -7.08 -3.28 3.54
N VAL A 20 -6.61 -3.89 2.44
CA VAL A 20 -6.64 -5.35 2.27
C VAL A 20 -5.79 -6.04 3.32
N GLY A 21 -4.58 -5.55 3.60
CA GLY A 21 -3.73 -6.12 4.65
C GLY A 21 -4.33 -5.97 6.05
N THR A 22 -5.01 -4.86 6.31
CA THR A 22 -5.73 -4.65 7.58
C THR A 22 -6.91 -5.61 7.72
N LEU A 23 -7.74 -5.74 6.68
CA LEU A 23 -8.83 -6.73 6.69
C LEU A 23 -8.30 -8.16 6.82
N ALA A 24 -7.17 -8.47 6.18
CA ALA A 24 -6.55 -9.78 6.27
C ALA A 24 -6.19 -10.16 7.72
N THR A 25 -5.79 -9.21 8.57
CA THR A 25 -5.56 -9.49 10.01
C THR A 25 -6.81 -9.94 10.76
N GLY A 26 -8.00 -9.52 10.31
CA GLY A 26 -9.28 -9.90 10.90
C GLY A 26 -9.94 -11.12 10.28
N PHE A 27 -9.65 -11.43 9.01
CA PHE A 27 -10.26 -12.54 8.27
C PHE A 27 -9.42 -13.82 8.24
N LEU A 28 -8.09 -13.73 8.34
CA LEU A 28 -7.22 -14.90 8.27
C LEU A 28 -7.01 -15.51 9.67
N PRO A 29 -6.67 -16.81 9.75
CA PRO A 29 -6.33 -17.45 11.01
C PRO A 29 -5.21 -16.71 11.74
N SER A 30 -5.29 -16.60 13.06
CA SER A 30 -4.32 -15.90 13.91
C SER A 30 -2.99 -16.65 14.08
N THR A 31 -2.55 -17.38 13.04
CA THR A 31 -1.24 -18.01 13.03
C THR A 31 -0.15 -16.98 12.73
N PRO A 32 1.08 -17.17 13.23
CA PRO A 32 2.18 -16.24 12.99
C PRO A 32 2.43 -15.97 11.51
N PHE A 33 2.28 -16.99 10.66
CA PHE A 33 2.45 -16.88 9.22
C PHE A 33 1.48 -15.87 8.59
N TYR A 34 0.19 -15.95 8.92
CA TYR A 34 -0.81 -15.05 8.35
C TYR A 34 -0.75 -13.64 8.91
N GLN A 35 -0.25 -13.45 10.13
CA GLN A 35 0.05 -12.13 10.66
C GLN A 35 1.23 -11.48 9.93
N VAL A 36 2.32 -12.22 9.67
CA VAL A 36 3.45 -11.73 8.89
C VAL A 36 3.01 -11.40 7.46
N LEU A 37 2.17 -12.24 6.85
CA LEU A 37 1.63 -11.98 5.52
C LEU A 37 0.79 -10.70 5.49
N SER A 38 -0.17 -10.57 6.41
CA SER A 38 -1.05 -9.40 6.51
C SER A 38 -0.26 -8.13 6.79
N GLY A 39 0.68 -8.18 7.74
CA GLY A 39 1.60 -7.08 8.03
C GLY A 39 2.48 -6.71 6.83
N GLY A 40 2.98 -7.70 6.10
CA GLY A 40 3.77 -7.50 4.89
C GLY A 40 2.99 -6.78 3.79
N ILE A 41 1.70 -7.10 3.62
CA ILE A 41 0.82 -6.40 2.67
C ILE A 41 0.65 -4.92 3.07
N ILE A 42 0.47 -4.63 4.36
CA ILE A 42 0.35 -3.26 4.87
C ILE A 42 1.64 -2.47 4.60
N VAL A 43 2.80 -3.05 4.95
CA VAL A 43 4.12 -2.42 4.71
C VAL A 43 4.35 -2.17 3.23
N ALA A 44 3.99 -3.13 2.35
CA ALA A 44 4.06 -2.95 0.92
C ALA A 44 3.16 -1.78 0.43
N GLY A 45 1.97 -1.62 1.01
CA GLY A 45 1.09 -0.48 0.72
C GLY A 45 1.75 0.87 1.05
N PHE A 46 2.38 0.99 2.22
CA PHE A 46 3.13 2.21 2.57
C PHE A 46 4.33 2.44 1.66
N ALA A 47 5.08 1.40 1.29
CA ALA A 47 6.21 1.52 0.37
C ALA A 47 5.77 2.01 -1.02
N VAL A 48 4.64 1.51 -1.54
CA VAL A 48 4.03 1.97 -2.80
C VAL A 48 3.60 3.43 -2.70
N GLY A 49 2.99 3.83 -1.58
CA GLY A 49 2.59 5.21 -1.33
C GLY A 49 3.79 6.16 -1.26
N TYR A 50 4.85 5.76 -0.56
CA TYR A 50 6.10 6.50 -0.47
C TYR A 50 6.75 6.67 -1.84
N ALA A 51 6.90 5.59 -2.61
CA ALA A 51 7.46 5.68 -3.96
C ALA A 51 6.62 6.57 -4.89
N GLY A 52 5.28 6.55 -4.75
CA GLY A 52 4.37 7.42 -5.47
C GLY A 52 4.51 8.91 -5.12
N LEU A 53 4.80 9.22 -3.85
CA LEU A 53 5.04 10.58 -3.34
C LEU A 53 6.45 11.08 -3.65
N SER A 54 7.50 10.27 -3.46
CA SER A 54 8.88 10.65 -3.80
C SER A 54 9.05 10.87 -5.31
N ALA A 55 8.36 10.09 -6.14
CA ALA A 55 8.31 10.33 -7.58
C ALA A 55 7.58 11.63 -7.95
N PHE A 56 6.78 12.20 -7.05
CA PHE A 56 6.15 13.51 -7.23
C PHE A 56 7.11 14.63 -6.79
N GLU A 57 7.74 14.50 -5.63
CA GLU A 57 8.65 15.51 -5.05
C GLU A 57 9.93 15.72 -5.86
N LEU A 58 10.49 14.67 -6.49
CA LEU A 58 11.64 14.77 -7.41
C LEU A 58 11.33 15.47 -8.74
N LEU A 59 10.06 15.71 -9.02
CA LEU A 59 9.56 16.12 -10.33
C LEU A 59 8.84 17.47 -10.31
N ASP A 60 8.76 18.10 -9.13
CA ASP A 60 8.27 19.45 -8.84
C ASP A 60 9.47 20.41 -8.71
#